data_AF-A0A350AX54-F1
#
_entry.id   AF-A0A350AX54-F1
#
_cell.length_a   1.000
_cell.length_b   1.000
_cell.length_c   1.000
_cell.angle_alpha   90.00
_cell.angle_beta   90.00
_cell.angle_gamma   90.00
#
_symmetry.space_group_name_H-M   'P 1'
#
loop_
_entity.id
_entity.type
_entity.pdbx_description
1 polymer ?
#
loop_
_entity_poly.entity_id
_entity_poly.type
_entity_poly.pdbx_seq_one_letter_code
_entity_poly.pdbx_strand_id
1 'polypeptide(L)'
;MILLGYIDVRPFLFVGGLPLFIGLSLLICWLAKTKFKKANVALISALLFTGLFTFLLTGVGPFIDQKEIREYMMTWEIKAGPTNGMKQSEIVLSFVDFPGHYIGEYSNELAAYLRDKGEQPVKVVFEVTSDYGKVRGFHETEIAGLHEWESEWGYAGSTGSPRKSPWE
;
A
#
# COMPACT_ATOMS: atom_id res chain seq x y z
N MET A 1 -3.90 2.51 -8.10
CA MET A 1 -3.17 2.20 -6.85
C MET A 1 -1.85 1.52 -7.19
N ILE A 2 -0.74 2.17 -6.86
CA ILE A 2 0.62 1.66 -7.02
C ILE A 2 1.04 0.97 -5.72
N LEU A 3 1.51 -0.27 -5.81
CA LEU A 3 1.98 -1.07 -4.68
C LEU A 3 3.49 -0.95 -4.50
N LEU A 4 3.93 -0.64 -3.29
CA LEU A 4 5.35 -0.66 -2.92
C LEU A 4 5.74 -2.07 -2.48
N GLY A 5 6.01 -2.96 -3.44
CA GLY A 5 6.63 -4.27 -3.20
C GLY A 5 6.00 -5.08 -2.05
N TYR A 6 4.73 -5.44 -2.17
CA TYR A 6 3.97 -6.10 -1.10
C TYR A 6 3.66 -7.56 -1.46
N ILE A 7 4.15 -8.50 -0.64
CA ILE A 7 3.69 -9.89 -0.65
C ILE A 7 2.80 -10.09 0.56
N ASP A 8 1.53 -10.41 0.34
CA ASP A 8 0.61 -10.70 1.41
C ASP A 8 0.90 -12.08 2.03
N VAL A 9 1.60 -12.07 3.18
CA VAL A 9 1.95 -13.29 3.92
C VAL A 9 0.86 -13.77 4.86
N ARG A 10 -0.22 -13.00 5.05
CA ARG A 10 -1.27 -13.27 6.04
C ARG A 10 -1.95 -14.62 5.83
N PRO A 11 -2.28 -15.06 4.59
CA PRO A 11 -2.87 -16.38 4.38
C PRO A 11 -1.98 -17.52 4.90
N PHE A 12 -0.66 -17.43 4.68
CA PHE A 12 0.29 -18.44 5.16
C PHE A 12 0.39 -18.42 6.70
N LEU A 13 0.39 -17.23 7.31
CA LEU A 13 0.39 -17.07 8.76
C LEU A 13 -0.88 -17.66 9.39
N PHE A 14 -2.04 -17.52 8.74
CA PHE A 14 -3.28 -18.12 9.25
C PHE A 14 -3.22 -19.66 9.17
N VAL A 15 -2.91 -20.19 7.99
CA VAL A 15 -2.90 -21.64 7.74
C VAL A 15 -1.87 -22.37 8.60
N GLY A 16 -0.66 -21.80 8.76
CA GLY A 16 0.37 -22.38 9.61
C GLY A 16 0.18 -22.07 11.09
N GLY A 17 -0.27 -20.86 11.42
CA GLY A 17 -0.40 -20.38 12.80
C GLY A 17 -1.53 -21.03 13.56
N LEU A 18 -2.67 -21.31 12.92
CA LEU A 18 -3.83 -21.93 13.56
C LEU A 18 -3.51 -23.32 14.18
N PRO A 19 -3.01 -24.31 13.43
CA PRO A 19 -2.69 -25.63 14.00
C PRO A 19 -1.56 -25.53 15.03
N LEU A 20 -0.58 -24.64 14.83
CA LEU A 20 0.49 -24.40 15.78
C LEU A 20 -0.05 -23.86 17.11
N PHE A 21 -0.93 -22.87 17.08
CA PHE A 21 -1.54 -22.27 18.27
C PHE A 21 -2.43 -23.27 19.03
N ILE A 22 -3.20 -24.09 18.30
CA ILE A 22 -3.99 -25.18 18.90
C ILE A 22 -3.06 -26.22 19.55
N GLY A 23 -2.00 -26.64 18.85
CA GLY A 23 -1.03 -27.60 19.36
C GLY A 23 -0.32 -27.12 20.63
N LEU A 24 0.10 -25.86 20.66
CA LEU A 24 0.69 -25.19 21.84
C LEU A 24 -0.30 -25.15 23.00
N SER A 25 -1.55 -24.78 22.75
CA SER A 25 -2.58 -24.71 23.79
C SER A 25 -2.88 -26.08 24.41
N LEU A 26 -2.91 -27.13 23.59
CA LEU A 26 -3.05 -28.51 24.06
C LEU A 26 -1.81 -28.98 24.86
N LEU A 27 -0.61 -28.62 24.41
CA LEU A 27 0.64 -28.93 25.11
C LEU A 27 0.68 -28.27 26.49
N ILE A 28 0.33 -26.99 26.58
CA ILE A 28 0.25 -26.24 27.84
C ILE A 28 -0.78 -26.89 28.78
N CYS A 29 -1.98 -27.22 28.27
CA CYS A 29 -3.00 -27.89 29.06
C CYS A 29 -2.54 -29.25 29.59
N TRP A 30 -1.74 -29.98 28.81
CA TRP A 30 -1.17 -31.26 29.20
C TRP A 30 -0.10 -31.10 30.30
N LEU A 31 0.83 -30.15 30.13
CA LEU A 31 1.88 -29.85 31.11
C LEU A 31 1.29 -29.35 32.43
N ALA A 32 0.24 -28.53 32.38
CA ALA A 32 -0.47 -28.01 33.55
C ALA A 32 -1.37 -29.06 34.23
N LYS A 33 -1.43 -30.30 33.71
CA LYS A 33 -2.31 -31.39 34.20
C LYS A 33 -3.79 -30.98 34.33
N THR A 34 -4.22 -30.07 33.46
CA THR A 34 -5.59 -29.55 33.45
C THR A 34 -6.57 -30.61 32.96
N LYS A 35 -7.75 -30.70 33.60
CA LYS A 35 -8.79 -31.69 33.27
C LYS A 35 -9.74 -31.25 32.14
N PHE A 36 -9.38 -30.24 31.35
CA PHE A 36 -10.23 -29.77 30.27
C PHE A 36 -10.35 -30.82 29.16
N LYS A 37 -11.55 -30.91 28.57
CA LYS A 37 -11.77 -31.74 27.37
C LYS A 37 -10.92 -31.15 26.24
N LYS A 38 -10.06 -31.97 25.62
CA LYS A 38 -9.18 -31.56 24.52
C LYS A 38 -9.94 -30.86 23.37
N ALA A 39 -11.14 -31.34 23.05
CA ALA A 39 -12.01 -30.73 22.05
C ALA A 39 -12.40 -29.28 22.40
N ASN A 40 -12.70 -29.00 23.66
CA ASN A 40 -13.03 -27.64 24.10
C ASN A 40 -11.80 -26.73 24.04
N VAL A 41 -10.62 -27.24 24.43
CA VAL A 41 -9.37 -26.49 24.32
C VAL A 41 -9.09 -26.15 22.85
N ALA A 42 -9.20 -27.11 21.95
CA ALA A 42 -8.98 -26.88 20.52
C ALA A 42 -9.98 -25.85 19.95
N LEU A 43 -11.27 -25.96 20.28
CA LEU A 43 -12.30 -25.03 19.82
C LEU A 43 -12.06 -23.61 20.34
N ILE A 44 -11.82 -23.45 21.65
CA ILE A 44 -11.57 -22.13 22.25
C ILE A 44 -10.29 -21.51 21.65
N SER A 45 -9.24 -22.32 21.48
CA SER A 45 -7.97 -21.86 20.89
C SER A 45 -8.17 -21.41 19.44
N ALA A 46 -8.94 -22.16 18.66
CA ALA A 46 -9.25 -21.81 17.28
C ALA A 46 -10.06 -20.51 17.18
N LEU A 47 -11.08 -20.35 18.03
CA LEU A 47 -11.89 -19.13 18.08
C LEU A 47 -11.06 -17.93 18.52
N LEU A 48 -10.23 -18.09 19.56
CA LEU A 48 -9.37 -17.03 20.05
C LEU A 48 -8.32 -16.62 19.00
N PHE A 49 -7.64 -17.59 18.40
CA PHE A 49 -6.68 -17.32 17.32
C PHE A 49 -7.35 -16.61 16.15
N THR A 50 -8.51 -17.10 15.72
CA THR A 50 -9.23 -16.51 14.59
C THR A 50 -9.67 -15.08 14.90
N GLY A 51 -10.25 -14.85 16.09
CA GLY A 51 -10.66 -13.51 16.52
C GLY A 51 -9.48 -12.53 16.60
N LEU A 52 -8.37 -12.94 17.21
CA LEU A 52 -7.16 -12.11 17.30
C LEU A 52 -6.54 -11.87 15.92
N PHE A 53 -6.46 -12.90 15.08
CA PHE A 53 -5.92 -12.78 13.73
C PHE A 53 -6.76 -11.81 12.90
N THR A 54 -8.10 -11.94 12.93
CA THR A 54 -9.00 -11.02 12.25
C THR A 54 -8.82 -9.60 12.78
N PHE A 55 -8.82 -9.43 14.11
CA PHE A 55 -8.71 -8.10 14.72
C PHE A 55 -7.35 -7.42 14.47
N LEU A 56 -6.25 -8.16 14.40
CA LEU A 56 -4.91 -7.57 14.27
C LEU A 56 -4.41 -7.53 12.83
N LEU A 57 -4.68 -8.55 12.03
CA LEU A 57 -4.01 -8.75 10.74
C LEU A 57 -4.93 -8.54 9.54
N THR A 58 -6.21 -8.20 9.75
CA THR A 58 -7.14 -7.86 8.67
C THR A 58 -7.65 -6.42 8.80
N GLY A 59 -8.22 -5.87 7.73
CA GLY A 59 -8.80 -4.52 7.71
C GLY A 59 -10.00 -4.29 8.64
N VAL A 60 -10.39 -5.29 9.44
CA VAL A 60 -11.38 -5.13 10.52
C VAL A 60 -10.79 -4.37 11.72
N GLY A 61 -9.48 -4.50 11.93
CA GLY A 61 -8.75 -3.85 13.03
C GLY A 61 -8.31 -2.42 12.73
N PRO A 62 -7.73 -1.73 13.73
CA PRO A 62 -7.28 -0.35 13.57
C PRO A 62 -5.91 -0.21 12.89
N PHE A 63 -5.25 -1.30 12.51
CA PHE A 63 -3.85 -1.29 12.07
C PHE A 63 -3.67 -1.53 10.58
N ILE A 64 -4.63 -2.15 9.90
CA ILE A 64 -4.55 -2.54 8.49
C ILE A 64 -5.48 -1.66 7.68
N ASP A 65 -5.13 -1.43 6.40
CA ASP A 65 -5.92 -0.62 5.47
C ASP A 65 -6.17 0.80 5.96
N GLN A 66 -5.23 1.37 6.73
CA GLN A 66 -5.33 2.74 7.21
C GLN A 66 -5.08 3.70 6.06
N LYS A 67 -6.08 4.50 5.74
CA LYS A 67 -6.04 5.48 4.66
C LYS A 67 -5.73 6.86 5.21
N GLU A 68 -4.78 7.53 4.59
CA GLU A 68 -4.47 8.92 4.88
C GLU A 68 -4.29 9.70 3.58
N ILE A 69 -4.60 10.99 3.62
CA ILE A 69 -4.35 11.89 2.51
C ILE A 69 -3.00 12.57 2.73
N ARG A 70 -2.10 12.48 1.75
CA ARG A 70 -0.83 13.21 1.73
C ARG A 70 -0.79 14.12 0.51
N GLU A 71 -0.28 15.34 0.69
CA GLU A 71 -0.14 16.31 -0.39
C GLU A 71 1.34 16.61 -0.62
N TYR A 72 1.75 16.66 -1.88
CA TYR A 72 3.12 17.00 -2.26
C TYR A 72 3.14 17.99 -3.41
N MET A 73 4.09 18.93 -3.35
CA MET A 73 4.44 19.72 -4.51
C MET A 73 5.38 18.90 -5.40
N MET A 74 5.04 18.81 -6.69
CA MET A 74 5.77 18.03 -7.67
C MET A 74 6.00 18.85 -8.93
N THR A 75 7.18 18.71 -9.52
CA THR A 75 7.42 19.20 -10.88
C THR A 75 7.01 18.13 -11.87
N TRP A 76 6.46 18.51 -13.02
CA TRP A 76 6.05 17.55 -14.04
C TRP A 76 6.82 17.72 -15.35
N GLU A 77 7.01 16.64 -16.09
CA GLU A 77 7.49 16.68 -17.47
C GLU A 77 6.71 15.67 -18.31
N ILE A 78 6.53 15.96 -19.60
CA ILE A 78 5.95 15.00 -20.54
C ILE A 78 7.07 14.44 -21.38
N LYS A 79 7.31 13.13 -21.32
CA LYS A 79 8.36 12.50 -22.12
C LYS A 79 7.96 12.52 -23.60
N ALA A 80 8.96 12.71 -24.46
CA ALA A 80 8.75 12.78 -25.89
C ALA A 80 8.53 11.38 -26.47
N GLY A 81 7.28 11.10 -26.88
CA GLY A 81 6.89 9.87 -27.57
C GLY A 81 6.50 8.72 -26.62
N PRO A 82 5.76 7.73 -27.14
CA PRO A 82 5.40 6.55 -26.37
C PRO A 82 6.65 5.75 -26.00
N THR A 83 6.95 5.70 -24.70
CA THR A 83 7.99 4.86 -24.12
C THR A 83 7.39 3.50 -23.74
N ASN A 84 8.22 2.45 -23.75
CA ASN A 84 7.87 1.12 -23.22
C ASN A 84 6.66 0.41 -23.85
N GLY A 85 6.25 0.78 -25.07
CA GLY A 85 5.15 0.14 -25.78
C GLY A 85 3.74 0.60 -25.38
N MET A 86 3.64 1.58 -24.48
CA MET A 86 2.38 2.23 -24.11
C MET A 86 1.90 3.15 -25.23
N LYS A 87 0.58 3.33 -25.35
CA LYS A 87 0.00 4.17 -26.43
C LYS A 87 -0.22 5.62 -25.98
N GLN A 88 -0.26 5.84 -24.67
CA GLN A 88 -0.52 7.15 -24.08
C GLN A 88 0.79 7.90 -23.77
N SER A 89 0.68 9.22 -23.65
CA SER A 89 1.78 10.10 -23.26
C SER A 89 2.24 9.77 -21.85
N GLU A 90 3.55 9.69 -21.62
CA GLU A 90 4.12 9.52 -20.28
C GLU A 90 4.33 10.88 -19.62
N ILE A 91 3.70 11.08 -18.46
CA ILE A 91 3.94 12.19 -17.54
C ILE A 91 4.82 11.68 -16.41
N VAL A 92 5.92 12.38 -16.13
CA VAL A 92 6.76 12.10 -14.97
C VAL A 92 6.62 13.24 -13.96
N LEU A 93 6.11 12.91 -12.79
CA LEU A 93 5.97 13.78 -11.63
C LEU A 93 7.14 13.53 -10.68
N SER A 94 7.97 14.54 -10.44
CA SER A 94 9.12 14.46 -9.51
C SER A 94 8.83 15.24 -8.23
N PHE A 95 9.11 14.64 -7.07
CA PHE A 95 8.89 15.28 -5.78
C PHE A 95 9.86 16.45 -5.56
N VAL A 96 9.35 17.61 -5.14
CA VAL A 96 10.18 18.79 -4.82
C VAL A 96 10.97 18.55 -3.52
N ASP A 97 10.29 18.14 -2.46
CA ASP A 97 10.90 17.96 -1.13
C ASP A 97 11.64 16.62 -0.97
N PHE A 98 11.47 15.69 -1.92
CA PHE A 98 12.08 14.37 -1.93
C PHE A 98 12.85 14.14 -3.23
N PRO A 99 13.96 14.88 -3.45
CA PRO A 99 14.69 14.84 -4.71
C PRO A 99 15.19 13.42 -5.00
N GLY A 100 15.05 13.01 -6.26
CA GLY A 100 15.37 11.67 -6.72
C GLY A 100 14.17 10.72 -6.72
N HIS A 101 13.07 11.04 -6.03
CA HIS A 101 11.82 10.28 -6.13
C HIS A 101 10.92 10.83 -7.24
N TYR A 102 10.24 9.92 -7.95
CA TYR A 102 9.32 10.29 -9.00
C TYR A 102 8.22 9.25 -9.19
N ILE A 103 7.16 9.68 -9.86
CA ILE A 103 6.01 8.88 -10.25
C ILE A 103 5.81 9.10 -11.73
N GLY A 104 5.64 8.02 -12.50
CA GLY A 104 5.28 8.10 -13.90
C GLY A 104 3.83 7.66 -14.09
N GLU A 105 3.12 8.36 -14.97
CA GLU A 105 1.72 8.13 -15.30
C GLU A 105 1.55 8.17 -16.81
N TYR A 106 0.86 7.20 -17.38
CA TYR A 106 0.57 7.14 -18.82
C TYR A 106 -0.86 7.61 -19.05
N SER A 107 -1.02 8.86 -19.51
CA SER A 107 -2.33 9.49 -19.74
C SER A 107 -2.26 10.60 -20.81
N ASN A 108 -3.08 10.49 -21.85
CA ASN A 108 -3.21 11.58 -22.84
C ASN A 108 -4.02 12.75 -22.30
N GLU A 109 -5.03 12.47 -21.47
CA GLU A 109 -5.89 13.47 -20.85
C GLU A 109 -5.10 14.34 -19.87
N LEU A 110 -4.39 13.72 -18.92
CA LEU A 110 -3.56 14.43 -17.95
C LEU A 110 -2.45 15.22 -18.64
N ALA A 111 -1.82 14.65 -19.67
CA ALA A 111 -0.80 15.34 -20.45
C ALA A 111 -1.37 16.59 -21.15
N ALA A 112 -2.56 16.51 -21.74
CA ALA A 112 -3.22 17.65 -22.36
C ALA A 112 -3.59 18.73 -21.32
N TYR A 113 -4.14 18.32 -20.17
CA TYR A 113 -4.49 19.21 -19.07
C TYR A 113 -3.28 19.98 -18.53
N LEU A 114 -2.17 19.29 -18.25
CA LEU A 114 -0.95 19.91 -17.75
C LEU A 114 -0.31 20.84 -18.79
N ARG A 115 -0.38 20.54 -20.09
CA ARG A 115 0.11 21.47 -21.13
C ARG A 115 -0.68 22.77 -21.20
N ASP A 116 -1.99 22.72 -21.01
CA ASP A 116 -2.87 23.88 -21.15
C ASP A 116 -2.90 24.74 -19.87
N LYS A 117 -2.92 24.08 -18.70
CA LYS A 117 -3.20 24.73 -17.40
C LYS A 117 -2.19 24.43 -16.31
N GLY A 118 -1.23 23.55 -16.56
CA GLY A 118 -0.25 23.12 -15.56
C GLY A 118 0.78 24.21 -15.30
N GLU A 119 0.67 24.84 -14.13
CA GLU A 119 1.78 25.62 -13.57
C GLU A 119 2.90 24.67 -13.08
N GLN A 120 4.05 25.23 -12.71
CA GLN A 120 5.17 24.48 -12.13
C GLN A 120 5.61 25.15 -10.84
N PRO A 121 5.73 24.43 -9.71
CA PRO A 121 5.30 23.03 -9.48
C PRO A 121 3.77 22.89 -9.35
N VAL A 122 3.26 21.67 -9.49
CA VAL A 122 1.86 21.31 -9.24
C VAL A 122 1.68 20.63 -7.90
N LYS A 123 0.53 20.83 -7.27
CA LYS A 123 0.12 20.04 -6.12
C LYS A 123 -0.44 18.69 -6.57
N VAL A 124 0.00 17.61 -5.93
CA VAL A 124 -0.53 16.26 -6.13
C VAL A 124 -1.02 15.73 -4.79
N VAL A 125 -2.24 15.19 -4.79
CA VAL A 125 -2.90 14.63 -3.61
C VAL A 125 -2.95 13.11 -3.74
N PHE A 126 -2.43 12.43 -2.73
CA PHE A 126 -2.35 10.97 -2.66
C PHE A 126 -3.27 10.43 -1.58
N GLU A 127 -4.07 9.42 -1.90
CA GLU A 127 -4.59 8.49 -0.91
C GLU A 127 -3.51 7.43 -0.66
N VAL A 128 -2.91 7.48 0.53
CA VAL A 128 -1.87 6.55 0.97
C VAL A 128 -2.52 5.51 1.86
N THR A 129 -2.25 4.23 1.56
CA THR A 129 -2.68 3.11 2.39
C THR A 129 -1.50 2.56 3.19
N SER A 130 -1.68 2.43 4.49
CA SER A 130 -0.68 1.91 5.42
C SER A 130 -1.19 0.73 6.25
N ASP A 131 -0.26 -0.16 6.55
CA ASP A 131 -0.44 -1.30 7.44
C ASP A 131 0.59 -1.17 8.58
N TYR A 132 0.14 -1.15 9.84
CA TYR A 132 0.98 -0.96 11.02
C TYR A 132 1.88 0.28 10.96
N GLY A 133 1.35 1.39 10.43
CA GLY A 133 2.09 2.64 10.26
C GLY A 133 3.15 2.62 9.16
N LYS A 134 3.23 1.54 8.36
CA LYS A 134 4.11 1.46 7.19
C LYS A 134 3.28 1.57 5.92
N VAL A 135 3.71 2.42 4.99
CA VAL A 135 3.02 2.59 3.71
C VAL A 135 3.10 1.32 2.87
N ARG A 136 1.94 0.81 2.45
CA ARG A 136 1.79 -0.35 1.56
C ARG A 136 1.72 0.08 0.10
N GLY A 137 1.09 1.21 -0.16
CA GLY A 137 0.87 1.72 -1.50
C GLY A 137 0.10 3.03 -1.46
N PHE A 138 -0.08 3.61 -2.62
CA PHE A 138 -0.75 4.90 -2.75
C PHE A 138 -1.50 5.00 -4.07
N HIS A 139 -2.33 6.01 -4.17
CA HIS A 139 -3.04 6.38 -5.39
C HIS A 139 -3.15 7.89 -5.47
N GLU A 140 -2.77 8.44 -6.62
CA GLU A 140 -3.00 9.80 -7.03
C GLU A 140 -4.52 10.03 -7.15
N THR A 141 -5.07 10.96 -6.37
CA THR A 141 -6.50 11.31 -6.37
C THR A 141 -6.76 12.68 -6.98
N GLU A 142 -5.75 13.53 -7.01
CA GLU A 142 -5.78 14.85 -7.63
C GLU A 142 -4.39 15.23 -8.14
N ILE A 143 -4.31 15.77 -9.35
CA ILE A 143 -3.11 16.40 -9.89
C ILE A 143 -3.48 17.78 -10.41
N ALA A 144 -2.94 18.84 -9.81
CA ALA A 144 -3.21 20.22 -10.20
C ALA A 144 -4.72 20.56 -10.28
N GLY A 145 -5.52 20.06 -9.33
CA GLY A 145 -6.97 20.22 -9.32
C GLY A 145 -7.75 19.33 -10.29
N LEU A 146 -7.08 18.51 -11.11
CA LEU A 146 -7.74 17.51 -11.95
C LEU A 146 -8.00 16.24 -11.13
N HIS A 147 -9.22 15.72 -11.22
CA HIS A 147 -9.66 14.47 -10.62
C HIS A 147 -10.06 13.47 -11.71
N GLU A 148 -10.01 12.18 -11.38
CA GLU A 148 -10.57 11.09 -12.21
C GLU A 148 -10.16 11.10 -13.70
N TRP A 149 -8.87 11.22 -13.99
CA TRP A 149 -8.35 11.15 -15.38
C TRP A 149 -8.22 9.70 -15.87
N GLU A 150 -8.33 9.51 -17.18
CA GLU A 150 -8.03 8.22 -17.81
C GLU A 150 -6.52 7.95 -17.75
N SER A 151 -6.13 6.77 -17.25
CA SER A 151 -4.74 6.32 -17.16
C SER A 151 -4.59 4.88 -17.63
N GLU A 152 -3.64 4.64 -18.52
CA GLU A 152 -3.28 3.29 -18.98
C GLU A 152 -2.51 2.54 -17.88
N TRP A 153 -1.61 3.23 -17.18
CA TRP A 153 -0.78 2.66 -16.12
C TRP A 153 -0.01 3.75 -15.36
N GLY A 154 0.47 3.41 -14.17
CA GLY A 154 1.32 4.27 -13.36
C GLY A 154 2.39 3.48 -12.61
N TYR A 155 3.48 4.16 -12.24
CA TYR A 155 4.61 3.57 -11.54
C TYR A 155 5.31 4.56 -10.62
N ALA A 156 6.02 4.01 -9.64
CA ALA A 156 6.87 4.77 -8.72
C ALA A 156 8.33 4.37 -8.92
N GLY A 157 9.23 5.34 -8.81
CA GLY A 157 10.65 5.11 -8.99
C GLY A 157 11.52 6.01 -8.11
N SER A 158 12.79 5.66 -8.07
CA SER A 158 13.83 6.54 -7.54
C SER A 158 15.05 6.53 -8.46
N THR A 159 15.72 7.67 -8.57
CA THR A 159 16.99 7.82 -9.26
C THR A 159 18.10 8.11 -8.26
N GLY A 160 19.27 7.51 -8.46
CA GLY A 160 20.40 7.64 -7.54
C GLY A 160 20.18 6.88 -6.22
N SER A 161 20.50 7.52 -5.10
CA SER A 161 20.38 6.93 -3.75
C SER A 161 19.82 7.98 -2.77
N PRO A 162 18.53 8.35 -2.89
CA PRO A 162 17.91 9.35 -2.04
C PRO A 162 17.93 8.89 -0.57
N ARG A 163 18.14 9.85 0.33
CA ARG A 163 18.30 9.57 1.77
C ARG A 163 16.99 9.48 2.54
N LYS A 164 15.88 9.98 1.96
CA LYS A 164 14.57 10.07 2.59
C LYS A 164 13.50 9.70 1.58
N SER A 165 12.52 8.91 2.01
CA SER A 165 11.36 8.54 1.19
C SER A 165 10.17 9.47 1.45
N PRO A 166 9.37 9.82 0.43
CA PRO A 166 8.08 10.50 0.63
C PRO A 166 7.05 9.63 1.37
N TRP A 167 7.35 8.34 1.57
CA TRP A 167 6.48 7.36 2.21
C TRP A 167 6.94 6.97 3.62
N GLU A 168 8.04 7.54 4.10
CA GLU A 168 8.51 7.39 5.48
C GLU A 168 7.78 8.37 6.44
#